data_AF-A0A5B9PH28-F1
#
_entry.id   AF-A0A5B9PH28-F1
#
_cell.length_a   1.000
_cell.length_b   1.000
_cell.length_c   1.000
_cell.angle_alpha   90.00
_cell.angle_beta   90.00
_cell.angle_gamma   90.00
#
_symmetry.space_group_name_H-M   'P 1'
#
loop_
_entity.id
_entity.type
_entity.pdbx_description
1 polymer ?
#
loop_
_entity_poly.entity_id
_entity_poly.type
_entity_poly.pdbx_seq_one_letter_code
_entity_poly.pdbx_strand_id
1 'polypeptide(L)'
;MYSAMSHRFRSSVLFTIFCFVLPGTAFGQIDFESDIKPIFENHCIACHGGDDPADFSIADKDGTLSYVIEEDAESSDLYTVLIAEDESHRMPPPNTAKPLSEVQIELVKAWINEGAIWPDELESEWEQVPLPPAEDSQLPYRAAGSLHPALVHLPIGLLLASGLFAFLSLRGNFVMSDCAYYCLWLGAIGSVFACASGWFFSEMEGYGTVKEVADVLDQDNAMFWHRITGLGASVFAVILALFAASSRNKDPDDGIMWKLAAILLACGIGYVGHEGGELHYGEDHYKDANALIESFFPSNAKEDGDRTIDEDADSGDDAPVSEDGTEIQPLST
;
A
#
# COMPACT_ATOMS: atom_id res chain seq x y z
N MET A 1 -46.09 43.37 -2.60
CA MET A 1 -44.75 43.92 -2.28
C MET A 1 -44.32 43.34 -0.94
N TYR A 2 -43.24 42.53 -0.96
CA TYR A 2 -42.28 42.15 0.11
C TYR A 2 -42.76 42.08 1.58
N SER A 3 -42.34 41.18 2.46
CA SER A 3 -41.45 40.03 2.51
C SER A 3 -41.35 39.72 4.01
N ALA A 4 -41.29 38.44 4.40
CA ALA A 4 -40.53 37.91 5.56
C ALA A 4 -41.19 36.64 6.10
N MET A 5 -41.07 35.56 5.33
CA MET A 5 -41.14 34.20 5.83
C MET A 5 -39.80 33.93 6.51
N SER A 6 -39.72 34.10 7.83
CA SER A 6 -38.49 33.88 8.59
C SER A 6 -38.22 32.37 8.71
N HIS A 7 -37.26 31.90 7.91
CA HIS A 7 -36.63 30.60 7.97
C HIS A 7 -36.21 30.25 9.41
N ARG A 8 -36.72 29.14 9.95
CA ARG A 8 -36.10 28.42 11.08
C ARG A 8 -35.30 27.24 10.53
N PHE A 9 -34.23 27.55 9.81
CA PHE A 9 -33.18 26.57 9.49
C PHE A 9 -32.18 26.62 10.66
N ARG A 10 -32.41 25.83 11.71
CA ARG A 10 -31.42 25.67 12.78
C ARG A 10 -30.40 24.65 12.30
N SER A 11 -29.35 25.18 11.66
CA SER A 11 -28.05 24.56 11.50
C SER A 11 -27.58 23.96 12.83
N SER A 12 -27.28 22.67 12.85
CA SER A 12 -26.46 22.03 13.88
C SER A 12 -25.75 20.84 13.25
N VAL A 13 -24.96 21.12 12.20
CA VAL A 13 -23.82 20.28 11.85
C VAL A 13 -22.67 20.82 12.68
N LEU A 14 -22.50 20.25 13.88
CA LEU A 14 -21.28 20.40 14.65
C LEU A 14 -20.18 19.72 13.86
N PHE A 15 -19.40 20.52 13.12
CA PHE A 15 -18.15 20.10 12.53
C PHE A 15 -17.15 19.95 13.68
N THR A 16 -17.12 18.76 14.29
CA THR A 16 -16.09 18.43 15.28
C THR A 16 -14.76 18.41 14.54
N ILE A 17 -13.97 19.46 14.74
CA ILE A 17 -12.56 19.49 14.37
C ILE A 17 -11.90 18.36 15.17
N PHE A 18 -11.61 17.26 14.48
CA PHE A 18 -10.77 16.19 15.00
C PHE A 18 -9.36 16.76 15.10
N CYS A 19 -8.97 17.15 16.30
CA CYS A 19 -7.61 17.53 16.63
C CYS A 19 -6.79 16.23 16.59
N PHE A 20 -6.10 16.01 15.47
CA PHE A 20 -5.20 14.89 15.29
C PHE A 20 -4.05 15.06 16.29
N VAL A 21 -4.12 14.31 17.39
CA VAL A 21 -2.99 14.12 18.30
C VAL A 21 -1.94 13.39 17.48
N LEU A 22 -0.79 14.01 17.26
CA LEU A 22 0.39 13.33 16.71
C LEU A 22 0.79 12.21 17.69
N PRO A 23 0.67 10.93 17.33
CA PRO A 23 1.31 9.88 18.07
C PRO A 23 2.81 10.00 17.80
N GLY A 24 3.62 10.00 18.85
CA GLY A 24 5.05 9.76 18.68
C GLY A 24 5.23 8.36 18.08
N THR A 25 6.05 8.26 17.04
CA THR A 25 6.48 6.99 16.46
C THR A 25 7.29 6.24 17.52
N ALA A 26 6.69 5.23 18.12
CA ALA A 26 7.44 4.07 18.58
C ALA A 26 7.24 3.05 17.48
N PHE A 27 8.28 2.81 16.69
CA PHE A 27 8.31 1.65 15.80
C PHE A 27 8.29 0.42 16.69
N GLY A 28 7.22 -0.39 16.61
CA GLY A 28 7.22 -1.73 17.18
C GLY A 28 8.34 -2.53 16.52
N GLN A 29 9.18 -3.17 17.35
CA GLN A 29 10.28 -4.01 16.89
C GLN A 29 9.75 -5.17 16.02
N ILE A 30 10.39 -5.41 14.87
CA ILE A 30 10.02 -6.49 13.96
C ILE A 30 10.35 -7.84 14.61
N ASP A 31 9.39 -8.76 14.58
CA ASP A 31 9.55 -10.10 15.12
C ASP A 31 9.62 -11.13 14.01
N PHE A 32 10.74 -11.85 13.99
CA PHE A 32 11.01 -12.84 12.99
C PHE A 32 9.91 -13.89 12.88
N GLU A 33 9.37 -14.39 14.00
CA GLU A 33 8.39 -15.49 13.96
C GLU A 33 7.04 -15.07 13.37
N SER A 34 6.59 -13.84 13.67
CA SER A 34 5.28 -13.36 13.27
C SER A 34 5.28 -12.56 11.98
N ASP A 35 6.37 -11.85 11.68
CA ASP A 35 6.42 -10.87 10.60
C ASP A 35 7.24 -11.37 9.39
N ILE A 36 8.38 -12.05 9.64
CA ILE A 36 9.31 -12.44 8.56
C ILE A 36 9.12 -13.89 8.12
N LYS A 37 8.98 -14.82 9.07
CA LYS A 37 8.82 -16.25 8.78
C LYS A 37 7.65 -16.54 7.84
N PRO A 38 6.45 -15.93 7.97
CA PRO A 38 5.37 -16.16 7.00
C PRO A 38 5.74 -15.72 5.58
N ILE A 39 6.53 -14.66 5.42
CA ILE A 39 7.01 -14.22 4.10
C ILE A 39 7.91 -15.29 3.49
N PHE A 40 8.89 -15.77 4.25
CA PHE A 40 9.82 -16.80 3.77
C PHE A 40 9.11 -18.13 3.46
N GLU A 41 8.17 -18.56 4.30
CA GLU A 41 7.36 -19.77 4.09
C GLU A 41 6.53 -19.69 2.80
N ASN A 42 5.93 -18.54 2.53
CA ASN A 42 5.03 -18.36 1.39
C ASN A 42 5.77 -18.12 0.06
N HIS A 43 6.95 -17.49 0.09
CA HIS A 43 7.61 -16.98 -1.12
C HIS A 43 9.00 -17.58 -1.39
N CYS A 44 9.70 -18.10 -0.39
CA CYS A 44 11.13 -18.44 -0.52
C CYS A 44 11.41 -19.95 -0.34
N ILE A 45 10.78 -20.59 0.65
CA ILE A 45 11.07 -21.98 1.05
C ILE A 45 10.84 -22.99 -0.08
N ALA A 46 9.95 -22.70 -1.03
CA ALA A 46 9.68 -23.60 -2.15
C ALA A 46 10.94 -23.91 -3.01
N CYS A 47 11.90 -22.98 -3.07
CA CYS A 47 13.15 -23.14 -3.84
C CYS A 47 14.42 -23.03 -2.97
N HIS A 48 14.35 -22.30 -1.85
CA HIS A 48 15.45 -22.06 -0.93
C HIS A 48 15.31 -22.84 0.39
N GLY A 49 14.47 -23.87 0.45
CA GLY A 49 14.31 -24.75 1.60
C GLY A 49 14.44 -26.23 1.23
N GLY A 50 14.47 -27.10 2.24
CA GLY A 50 14.57 -28.55 2.08
C GLY A 50 16.00 -29.08 1.95
N ASP A 51 16.13 -30.33 1.50
CA ASP A 51 17.41 -31.08 1.50
C ASP A 51 18.38 -30.66 0.37
N ASP A 52 17.92 -29.93 -0.65
CA ASP A 52 18.72 -29.49 -1.81
C ASP A 52 18.29 -28.09 -2.27
N PRO A 53 18.61 -27.03 -1.50
CA PRO A 53 18.28 -25.65 -1.87
C PRO A 53 19.12 -25.19 -3.07
N ALA A 54 18.57 -24.28 -3.89
CA ALA A 54 19.20 -23.86 -5.15
C ALA A 54 20.66 -23.36 -4.98
N ASP A 55 20.85 -22.31 -4.17
CA ASP A 55 22.17 -21.73 -3.87
C ASP A 55 22.41 -21.60 -2.36
N PHE A 56 21.34 -21.33 -1.60
CA PHE A 56 21.40 -21.15 -0.15
C PHE A 56 20.07 -21.53 0.49
N SER A 57 20.14 -21.83 1.80
CA SER A 57 18.97 -22.16 2.61
C SER A 57 18.43 -20.92 3.32
N ILE A 58 17.17 -20.56 3.03
CA ILE A 58 16.40 -19.57 3.81
C ILE A 58 15.69 -20.23 5.01
N ALA A 59 15.81 -21.56 5.16
CA ALA A 59 15.09 -22.32 6.17
C ALA A 59 15.80 -22.36 7.53
N ASP A 60 17.05 -21.92 7.60
CA ASP A 60 17.86 -21.87 8.82
C ASP A 60 18.63 -20.55 8.94
N LYS A 61 19.04 -20.24 10.19
CA LYS A 61 19.70 -18.99 10.55
C LYS A 61 20.98 -18.78 9.76
N ASP A 62 21.85 -19.78 9.73
CA ASP A 62 23.19 -19.66 9.15
C ASP A 62 23.10 -19.43 7.63
N GLY A 63 22.23 -20.16 6.93
CA GLY A 63 22.00 -19.97 5.51
C GLY A 63 21.34 -18.62 5.17
N THR A 64 20.42 -18.16 6.01
CA THR A 64 19.75 -16.86 5.80
C THR A 64 20.73 -15.72 6.04
N LEU A 65 21.42 -15.73 7.19
CA LEU A 65 22.34 -14.67 7.59
C LEU A 65 23.61 -14.63 6.73
N SER A 66 23.95 -15.70 5.98
CA SER A 66 25.04 -15.61 5.01
C SER A 66 24.75 -14.66 3.83
N TYR A 67 23.49 -14.28 3.63
CA TYR A 67 23.04 -13.32 2.60
C TYR A 67 22.58 -11.99 3.19
N VAL A 68 22.75 -11.80 4.50
CA VAL A 68 22.31 -10.61 5.23
C VAL A 68 23.52 -9.94 5.87
N ILE A 69 23.63 -8.64 5.66
CA ILE A 69 24.51 -7.75 6.41
C ILE A 69 23.64 -7.06 7.45
N GLU A 70 23.80 -7.47 8.70
CA GLU A 70 23.07 -6.89 9.84
C GLU A 70 23.22 -5.36 9.86
N GLU A 71 22.13 -4.66 10.16
CA GLU A 71 22.04 -3.19 10.19
C GLU A 71 22.24 -2.49 8.82
N ASP A 72 22.45 -3.23 7.72
CA ASP A 72 22.64 -2.68 6.38
C ASP A 72 21.90 -3.49 5.30
N ALA A 73 20.58 -3.25 5.20
CA ALA A 73 19.75 -3.88 4.18
C ALA A 73 20.21 -3.54 2.75
N GLU A 74 20.64 -2.31 2.50
CA GLU A 74 21.01 -1.85 1.15
C GLU A 74 22.27 -2.55 0.61
N SER A 75 23.16 -3.00 1.51
CA SER A 75 24.32 -3.83 1.15
C SER A 75 24.04 -5.33 1.25
N SER A 76 22.88 -5.75 1.74
CA SER A 76 22.52 -7.16 1.88
C SER A 76 22.07 -7.76 0.55
N ASP A 77 22.68 -8.89 0.18
CA ASP A 77 22.30 -9.61 -1.04
C ASP A 77 20.83 -10.02 -1.02
N LEU A 78 20.32 -10.47 0.16
CA LEU A 78 18.91 -10.84 0.34
C LEU A 78 17.96 -9.72 -0.07
N TYR A 79 18.21 -8.49 0.35
CA TYR A 79 17.33 -7.36 0.02
C TYR A 79 17.55 -6.90 -1.42
N THR A 80 18.80 -6.87 -1.89
CA THR A 80 19.15 -6.44 -3.26
C THR A 80 18.43 -7.27 -4.32
N VAL A 81 18.34 -8.60 -4.14
CA VAL A 81 17.62 -9.47 -5.09
C VAL A 81 16.09 -9.30 -5.03
N LEU A 82 15.53 -8.81 -3.92
CA LEU A 82 14.08 -8.53 -3.83
C LEU A 82 13.70 -7.27 -4.62
N ILE A 83 14.57 -6.26 -4.62
CA ILE A 83 14.31 -4.97 -5.29
C ILE A 83 14.92 -4.85 -6.69
N ALA A 84 15.64 -5.86 -7.18
CA ALA A 84 16.34 -5.80 -8.47
C ALA A 84 15.41 -5.38 -9.62
N GLU A 85 15.82 -4.39 -10.42
CA GLU A 85 15.04 -3.92 -11.59
C GLU A 85 15.03 -4.97 -12.72
N ASP A 86 16.10 -5.75 -12.84
CA ASP A 86 16.21 -6.82 -13.82
C ASP A 86 15.44 -8.06 -13.34
N GLU A 87 14.36 -8.38 -14.05
CA GLU A 87 13.52 -9.55 -13.81
C GLU A 87 14.29 -10.88 -13.75
N SER A 88 15.44 -10.99 -14.41
CA SER A 88 16.26 -12.21 -14.37
C SER A 88 17.06 -12.39 -13.09
N HIS A 89 17.25 -11.30 -12.34
CA HIS A 89 17.94 -11.27 -11.04
C HIS A 89 16.98 -11.05 -9.87
N ARG A 90 15.73 -10.68 -10.15
CA ARG A 90 14.69 -10.48 -9.12
C ARG A 90 14.22 -11.81 -8.54
N MET A 91 14.13 -11.86 -7.22
CA MET A 91 13.56 -12.98 -6.48
C MET A 91 12.19 -12.61 -5.88
N PRO A 92 11.17 -13.48 -6.00
CA PRO A 92 11.17 -14.72 -6.77
C PRO A 92 11.20 -14.46 -8.28
N PRO A 93 11.79 -15.36 -9.10
CA PRO A 93 11.84 -15.18 -10.53
C PRO A 93 10.44 -15.10 -11.15
N PRO A 94 10.25 -14.36 -12.26
CA PRO A 94 8.95 -14.25 -12.91
C PRO A 94 8.36 -15.64 -13.22
N ASN A 95 7.08 -15.82 -12.93
CA ASN A 95 6.32 -17.06 -13.13
C ASN A 95 6.71 -18.27 -12.27
N THR A 96 7.57 -18.12 -11.25
CA THR A 96 7.95 -19.23 -10.36
C THR A 96 7.19 -19.22 -9.03
N ALA A 97 6.98 -18.05 -8.44
CA ALA A 97 6.15 -17.83 -7.26
C ALA A 97 5.43 -16.47 -7.38
N LYS A 98 4.47 -16.23 -6.48
CA LYS A 98 3.82 -14.92 -6.35
C LYS A 98 4.89 -13.90 -5.92
N PRO A 99 5.01 -12.74 -6.59
CA PRO A 99 5.97 -11.71 -6.19
C PRO A 99 5.65 -11.23 -4.77
N LEU A 100 6.68 -10.78 -4.06
CA LEU A 100 6.47 -10.08 -2.80
C LEU A 100 5.78 -8.74 -3.09
N SER A 101 4.83 -8.40 -2.23
CA SER A 101 4.33 -7.04 -2.12
C SER A 101 5.42 -6.11 -1.58
N GLU A 102 5.26 -4.82 -1.85
CA GLU A 102 6.16 -3.78 -1.33
C GLU A 102 6.22 -3.78 0.21
N VAL A 103 5.08 -3.98 0.89
CA VAL A 103 5.05 -4.09 2.35
C VAL A 103 5.89 -5.27 2.86
N GLN A 104 5.84 -6.43 2.20
CA GLN A 104 6.66 -7.58 2.60
C GLN A 104 8.15 -7.29 2.39
N ILE A 105 8.52 -6.60 1.31
CA ILE A 105 9.90 -6.18 1.04
C ILE A 105 10.37 -5.20 2.13
N GLU A 106 9.56 -4.22 2.49
CA GLU A 106 9.88 -3.24 3.54
C GLU A 106 9.97 -3.89 4.93
N LEU A 107 9.18 -4.92 5.23
CA LEU A 107 9.33 -5.69 6.47
C LEU A 107 10.67 -6.45 6.52
N VAL A 108 11.06 -7.09 5.43
CA VAL A 108 12.37 -7.75 5.33
C VAL A 108 13.50 -6.72 5.48
N LYS A 109 13.38 -5.56 4.83
CA LYS A 109 14.32 -4.44 4.97
C LYS A 109 14.45 -3.97 6.41
N ALA A 110 13.31 -3.70 7.06
CA ALA A 110 13.26 -3.23 8.44
C ALA A 110 13.90 -4.25 9.39
N TRP A 111 13.57 -5.54 9.24
CA TRP A 111 14.18 -6.61 10.03
C TRP A 111 15.70 -6.68 9.87
N ILE A 112 16.23 -6.58 8.64
CA ILE A 112 17.68 -6.56 8.41
C ILE A 112 18.32 -5.35 9.09
N ASN A 113 17.71 -4.17 8.95
CA ASN A 113 18.19 -2.92 9.56
C ASN A 113 18.09 -2.93 11.10
N GLU A 114 17.19 -3.75 11.68
CA GLU A 114 17.12 -4.00 13.12
C GLU A 114 18.15 -5.03 13.61
N GLY A 115 19.05 -5.49 12.74
CA GLY A 115 20.12 -6.44 13.07
C GLY A 115 19.75 -7.89 12.79
N ALA A 116 18.74 -8.15 11.95
CA ALA A 116 18.32 -9.48 11.52
C ALA A 116 18.10 -10.47 12.67
N ILE A 117 17.48 -9.97 13.75
CA ILE A 117 17.33 -10.70 15.03
C ILE A 117 16.60 -12.02 14.77
N TRP A 118 17.25 -13.12 15.14
CA TRP A 118 16.72 -14.48 15.02
C TRP A 118 16.18 -14.97 16.38
N PRO A 119 15.10 -15.78 16.44
CA PRO A 119 14.50 -16.23 17.70
C PRO A 119 15.49 -16.93 18.67
N ASP A 120 16.50 -17.62 18.15
CA ASP A 120 17.53 -18.29 18.96
C ASP A 120 18.40 -17.32 19.79
N GLU A 121 18.49 -16.04 19.40
CA GLU A 121 19.15 -15.00 20.20
C GLU A 121 18.38 -14.69 21.50
N LEU A 122 17.05 -14.89 21.48
CA LEU A 122 16.14 -14.69 22.60
C LEU A 122 16.06 -15.92 23.53
N GLU A 123 16.58 -17.07 23.11
CA GLU A 123 16.57 -18.31 23.90
C GLU A 123 17.41 -18.23 25.18
N SER A 124 18.30 -17.23 25.33
CA SER A 124 19.09 -17.11 26.56
C SER A 124 18.29 -16.63 27.80
N GLU A 125 17.03 -16.19 27.64
CA GLU A 125 16.22 -15.69 28.78
C GLU A 125 14.83 -16.34 28.99
N TRP A 126 14.35 -17.28 28.18
CA TRP A 126 13.06 -17.92 28.47
C TRP A 126 13.00 -19.42 28.15
N GLU A 127 12.64 -20.18 29.19
CA GLU A 127 12.43 -21.63 29.15
C GLU A 127 11.12 -21.96 28.41
N GLN A 128 11.20 -22.95 27.52
CA GLN A 128 10.21 -23.31 26.50
C GLN A 128 8.78 -23.48 27.02
N VAL A 129 7.88 -22.62 26.54
CA VAL A 129 6.43 -22.88 26.56
C VAL A 129 6.14 -23.91 25.46
N PRO A 130 5.45 -25.04 25.75
CA PRO A 130 5.10 -26.01 24.72
C PRO A 130 4.29 -25.34 23.60
N LEU A 131 4.79 -25.43 22.37
CA LEU A 131 4.09 -24.97 21.18
C LEU A 131 2.69 -25.63 21.14
N PRO A 132 1.59 -24.87 21.06
CA PRO A 132 0.28 -25.45 20.81
C PRO A 132 0.34 -26.18 19.45
N PRO A 133 -0.40 -27.30 19.27
CA PRO A 133 -0.36 -28.08 18.04
C PRO A 133 -0.74 -27.20 16.84
N ALA A 134 0.25 -26.94 15.96
CA ALA A 134 0.29 -25.78 15.07
C ALA A 134 -0.66 -25.81 13.86
N GLU A 135 -1.40 -26.89 13.60
CA GLU A 135 -2.08 -27.04 12.31
C GLU A 135 -3.62 -26.91 12.39
N ASP A 136 -4.26 -27.32 13.49
CA ASP A 136 -5.74 -27.40 13.58
C ASP A 136 -6.37 -26.20 14.30
N SER A 137 -5.69 -25.61 15.29
CA SER A 137 -6.28 -24.51 16.09
C SER A 137 -6.36 -23.17 15.35
N GLN A 138 -5.52 -22.96 14.33
CA GLN A 138 -5.50 -21.72 13.53
C GLN A 138 -6.39 -21.81 12.28
N LEU A 139 -6.92 -22.99 11.94
CA LEU A 139 -7.79 -23.20 10.79
C LEU A 139 -8.97 -22.21 10.69
N PRO A 140 -9.73 -21.88 11.76
CA PRO A 140 -10.82 -20.91 11.65
C PRO A 140 -10.32 -19.48 11.39
N TYR A 141 -9.16 -19.10 11.92
CA TYR A 141 -8.55 -17.79 11.70
C TYR A 141 -8.04 -17.65 10.26
N ARG A 142 -7.37 -18.70 9.76
CA ARG A 142 -6.91 -18.76 8.36
C ARG A 142 -8.08 -18.75 7.38
N ALA A 143 -9.15 -19.47 7.69
CA ALA A 143 -10.38 -19.45 6.90
C ALA A 143 -10.99 -18.04 6.86
N ALA A 144 -11.08 -17.35 8.01
CA ALA A 144 -11.62 -15.99 8.08
C ALA A 144 -10.76 -14.98 7.29
N GLY A 145 -9.43 -15.04 7.40
CA GLY A 145 -8.52 -14.19 6.63
C GLY A 145 -8.60 -14.46 5.14
N SER A 146 -8.58 -15.73 4.72
CA SER A 146 -8.66 -16.12 3.30
C SER A 146 -9.93 -15.62 2.57
N LEU A 147 -11.00 -15.34 3.32
CA LEU A 147 -12.23 -14.76 2.77
C LEU A 147 -12.14 -13.25 2.52
N HIS A 148 -11.11 -12.55 2.98
CA HIS A 148 -11.00 -11.10 2.83
C HIS A 148 -11.10 -10.64 1.36
N PRO A 149 -10.32 -11.20 0.39
CA PRO A 149 -10.53 -10.89 -1.02
C PRO A 149 -11.97 -11.13 -1.48
N ALA A 150 -12.61 -12.23 -1.08
CA ALA A 150 -14.01 -12.48 -1.46
C ALA A 150 -14.99 -11.47 -0.83
N LEU A 151 -14.76 -11.09 0.43
CA LEU A 151 -15.60 -10.18 1.20
C LEU A 151 -15.43 -8.71 0.81
N VAL A 152 -14.32 -8.31 0.19
CA VAL A 152 -14.16 -6.91 -0.30
C VAL A 152 -14.90 -6.67 -1.61
N HIS A 153 -14.97 -7.64 -2.54
CA HIS A 153 -15.55 -7.42 -3.87
C HIS A 153 -17.06 -7.15 -3.83
N LEU A 154 -17.78 -7.83 -2.93
CA LEU A 154 -19.23 -7.62 -2.75
C LEU A 154 -19.58 -6.19 -2.32
N PRO A 155 -19.07 -5.64 -1.20
CA PRO A 155 -19.34 -4.27 -0.79
C PRO A 155 -18.78 -3.24 -1.77
N ILE A 156 -17.62 -3.46 -2.41
CA ILE A 156 -17.10 -2.56 -3.45
C ILE A 156 -18.14 -2.41 -4.57
N GLY A 157 -18.60 -3.51 -5.14
CA GLY A 157 -19.61 -3.49 -6.20
C GLY A 157 -20.93 -2.84 -5.77
N LEU A 158 -21.39 -3.11 -4.55
CA LEU A 158 -22.63 -2.55 -4.01
C LEU A 158 -22.52 -1.05 -3.72
N LEU A 159 -21.41 -0.57 -3.18
CA LEU A 159 -21.22 0.86 -2.88
C LEU A 159 -21.01 1.68 -4.16
N LEU A 160 -20.31 1.13 -5.16
CA LEU A 160 -20.21 1.74 -6.49
C LEU A 160 -21.58 1.79 -7.19
N ALA A 161 -22.34 0.69 -7.15
CA ALA A 161 -23.70 0.65 -7.68
C ALA A 161 -24.62 1.65 -6.94
N SER A 162 -24.47 1.79 -5.63
CA SER A 162 -25.18 2.80 -4.83
C SER A 162 -24.90 4.21 -5.34
N GLY A 163 -23.64 4.59 -5.54
CA GLY A 163 -23.28 5.90 -6.10
C GLY A 163 -23.85 6.12 -7.51
N LEU A 164 -23.75 5.11 -8.38
CA LEU A 164 -24.30 5.17 -9.74
C LEU A 164 -25.82 5.36 -9.73
N PHE A 165 -26.55 4.55 -8.95
CA PHE A 165 -28.00 4.68 -8.83
C PHE A 165 -28.41 5.99 -8.15
N ALA A 166 -27.64 6.48 -7.18
CA ALA A 166 -27.85 7.77 -6.56
C ALA A 166 -27.73 8.89 -7.60
N PHE A 167 -26.70 8.85 -8.45
CA PHE A 167 -26.51 9.78 -9.57
C PHE A 167 -27.67 9.73 -10.57
N LEU A 168 -28.09 8.54 -11.01
CA LEU A 168 -29.22 8.39 -11.92
C LEU A 168 -30.54 8.87 -11.30
N SER A 169 -30.69 8.73 -9.98
CA SER A 169 -31.87 9.20 -9.25
C SER A 169 -31.95 10.73 -9.12
N LEU A 170 -30.87 11.48 -9.39
CA LEU A 170 -30.89 12.95 -9.38
C LEU A 170 -31.86 13.52 -10.43
N ARG A 171 -32.14 12.75 -11.50
CA ARG A 171 -33.16 13.11 -12.51
C ARG A 171 -34.61 12.82 -12.08
N GLY A 172 -34.84 12.46 -10.82
CA GLY A 172 -36.18 12.25 -10.26
C GLY A 172 -36.74 10.82 -10.38
N ASN A 173 -35.89 9.82 -10.67
CA ASN A 173 -36.33 8.44 -10.74
C ASN A 173 -36.36 7.78 -9.34
N PHE A 174 -37.56 7.59 -8.78
CA PHE A 174 -37.76 6.98 -7.47
C PHE A 174 -37.22 5.55 -7.37
N VAL A 175 -37.31 4.76 -8.45
CA VAL A 175 -36.81 3.37 -8.47
C VAL A 175 -35.29 3.34 -8.27
N MET A 176 -34.56 4.22 -8.96
CA MET A 176 -33.11 4.32 -8.81
C MET A 176 -32.72 4.77 -7.40
N SER A 177 -33.52 5.63 -6.77
CA SER A 177 -33.30 6.05 -5.39
C SER A 177 -33.42 4.88 -4.41
N ASP A 178 -34.38 3.97 -4.64
CA ASP A 178 -34.58 2.78 -3.81
C ASP A 178 -33.46 1.76 -4.02
N CYS A 179 -33.06 1.53 -5.27
CA CYS A 179 -31.91 0.68 -5.59
C CYS A 179 -30.63 1.21 -4.91
N ALA A 180 -30.35 2.51 -5.01
CA ALA A 180 -29.21 3.14 -4.35
C ALA A 180 -29.22 2.88 -2.84
N TYR A 181 -30.37 3.06 -2.20
CA TYR A 181 -30.54 2.87 -0.76
C TYR A 181 -30.24 1.43 -0.31
N TYR A 182 -30.79 0.42 -0.99
CA TYR A 182 -30.56 -0.97 -0.60
C TYR A 182 -29.13 -1.43 -0.89
N CYS A 183 -28.56 -0.98 -2.01
CA CYS A 183 -27.14 -1.20 -2.32
C CYS A 183 -26.24 -0.57 -1.26
N LEU A 184 -26.53 0.65 -0.80
CA LEU A 184 -25.79 1.31 0.28
C LEU A 184 -25.82 0.50 1.58
N TRP A 185 -26.98 0.01 2.00
CA TRP A 185 -27.10 -0.76 3.24
C TRP A 185 -26.38 -2.10 3.18
N LEU A 186 -26.57 -2.86 2.09
CA LEU A 186 -25.88 -4.14 1.91
C LEU A 186 -24.37 -3.94 1.78
N GLY A 187 -23.94 -2.90 1.08
CA GLY A 187 -22.54 -2.52 0.95
C GLY A 187 -21.92 -2.08 2.27
N ALA A 188 -22.63 -1.27 3.07
CA ALA A 188 -22.16 -0.83 4.39
C ALA A 188 -21.97 -2.02 5.34
N ILE A 189 -22.94 -2.93 5.42
CA ILE A 189 -22.83 -4.15 6.22
C ILE A 189 -21.66 -5.02 5.73
N GLY A 190 -21.58 -5.26 4.41
CA GLY A 190 -20.48 -6.03 3.82
C GLY A 190 -19.10 -5.43 4.10
N SER A 191 -18.98 -4.10 4.07
CA SER A 191 -17.72 -3.40 4.35
C SER A 191 -17.21 -3.64 5.78
N VAL A 192 -18.12 -3.77 6.76
CA VAL A 192 -17.75 -4.07 8.15
C VAL A 192 -17.13 -5.47 8.24
N PHE A 193 -17.73 -6.45 7.56
CA PHE A 193 -17.16 -7.80 7.49
C PHE A 193 -15.82 -7.83 6.75
N ALA A 194 -15.69 -7.06 5.68
CA ALA A 194 -14.45 -6.95 4.93
C ALA A 194 -13.31 -6.33 5.77
N CYS A 195 -13.58 -5.27 6.52
CA CYS A 195 -12.61 -4.69 7.45
C CYS A 195 -12.22 -5.68 8.56
N ALA A 196 -13.19 -6.42 9.11
CA ALA A 196 -12.92 -7.41 10.14
C ALA A 196 -12.06 -8.59 9.62
N SER A 197 -12.35 -9.09 8.42
CA SER A 197 -11.56 -10.18 7.82
C SER A 197 -10.16 -9.73 7.39
N GLY A 198 -9.98 -8.45 7.07
CA GLY A 198 -8.69 -7.88 6.64
C GLY A 198 -7.61 -7.96 7.71
N TRP A 199 -7.99 -7.88 8.99
CA TRP A 199 -7.05 -8.00 10.11
C TRP A 199 -6.43 -9.39 10.22
N PHE A 200 -7.20 -10.42 9.87
CA PHE A 200 -6.68 -11.79 9.81
C PHE A 200 -5.88 -12.04 8.53
N PHE A 201 -6.27 -11.38 7.43
CA PHE A 201 -5.58 -11.50 6.15
C PHE A 201 -4.17 -10.89 6.18
N SER A 202 -3.98 -9.79 6.89
CA SER A 202 -2.66 -9.15 7.01
C SER A 202 -1.62 -10.04 7.65
N GLU A 203 -2.00 -10.75 8.73
CA GLU A 203 -1.12 -11.67 9.44
C GLU A 203 -0.76 -12.90 8.59
N MET A 204 -1.71 -13.43 7.81
CA MET A 204 -1.48 -14.61 6.96
C MET A 204 -0.53 -14.37 5.79
N GLU A 205 -0.64 -13.21 5.16
CA GLU A 205 0.20 -12.83 4.03
C GLU A 205 1.53 -12.22 4.50
N GLY A 206 1.80 -12.14 5.81
CA GLY A 206 3.07 -11.60 6.31
C GLY A 206 3.21 -10.10 6.06
N TYR A 207 2.11 -9.34 6.14
CA TYR A 207 2.14 -7.87 6.10
C TYR A 207 2.45 -7.24 7.47
N GLY A 208 2.99 -8.02 8.40
CA GLY A 208 3.35 -7.58 9.75
C GLY A 208 2.20 -7.67 10.74
N THR A 209 2.55 -7.95 12.00
CA THR A 209 1.63 -8.00 13.14
C THR A 209 1.57 -6.66 13.84
N VAL A 210 0.35 -6.19 14.12
CA VAL A 210 0.14 -4.99 14.93
C VAL A 210 0.25 -5.40 16.40
N LYS A 211 1.34 -5.03 17.07
CA LYS A 211 1.55 -5.33 18.49
C LYS A 211 1.11 -4.18 19.38
N GLU A 212 1.30 -2.94 18.92
CA GLU A 212 0.91 -1.73 19.63
C GLU A 212 -0.06 -0.84 18.82
N VAL A 213 -0.75 0.06 19.52
CA VAL A 213 -1.58 1.09 18.87
C VAL A 213 -0.71 2.06 18.06
N ALA A 214 0.57 2.21 18.41
CA ALA A 214 1.53 2.99 17.65
C ALA A 214 1.75 2.43 16.24
N ASP A 215 1.85 1.10 16.09
CA ASP A 215 1.97 0.40 14.80
C ASP A 215 0.70 0.56 13.94
N VAL A 216 -0.45 0.84 14.58
CA VAL A 216 -1.68 1.18 13.85
C VAL A 216 -1.58 2.56 13.18
N LEU A 217 -0.73 3.43 13.71
CA LEU A 217 -0.63 4.84 13.32
C LEU A 217 0.69 5.19 12.63
N ASP A 218 1.56 4.21 12.44
CA ASP A 218 2.77 4.37 11.65
C ASP A 218 2.42 4.67 10.19
N GLN A 219 2.79 5.86 9.73
CA GLN A 219 2.48 6.37 8.38
C GLN A 219 3.47 5.88 7.33
N ASP A 220 4.63 5.41 7.76
CA ASP A 220 5.70 4.96 6.87
C ASP A 220 5.47 3.52 6.38
N ASN A 221 4.56 2.78 7.03
CA ASN A 221 4.14 1.47 6.60
C ASN A 221 3.24 1.57 5.35
N ALA A 222 3.62 0.92 4.25
CA ALA A 222 2.84 0.92 3.01
C ALA A 222 1.39 0.39 3.19
N MET A 223 1.10 -0.43 4.20
CA MET A 223 -0.26 -0.88 4.51
C MET A 223 -1.12 0.20 5.22
N PHE A 224 -0.51 1.24 5.80
CA PHE A 224 -1.19 2.24 6.61
C PHE A 224 -2.34 2.91 5.87
N TRP A 225 -2.06 3.38 4.65
CA TRP A 225 -3.04 4.12 3.85
C TRP A 225 -4.22 3.25 3.47
N HIS A 226 -3.99 2.01 3.05
CA HIS A 226 -5.08 1.07 2.75
C HIS A 226 -5.94 0.77 3.97
N ARG A 227 -5.33 0.54 5.14
CA ARG A 227 -6.04 0.24 6.40
C ARG A 227 -6.92 1.39 6.85
N ILE A 228 -6.36 2.61 6.92
CA ILE A 228 -7.08 3.78 7.42
C ILE A 228 -8.15 4.24 6.43
N THR A 229 -7.86 4.26 5.13
CA THR A 229 -8.84 4.65 4.12
C THR A 229 -9.97 3.62 4.02
N GLY A 230 -9.67 2.32 4.12
CA GLY A 230 -10.67 1.26 4.18
C GLY A 230 -11.59 1.36 5.41
N LEU A 231 -11.01 1.54 6.60
CA LEU A 231 -11.79 1.74 7.83
C LEU A 231 -12.63 3.01 7.77
N GLY A 232 -12.05 4.11 7.29
CA GLY A 232 -12.74 5.38 7.10
C GLY A 232 -13.92 5.27 6.14
N ALA A 233 -13.75 4.57 5.01
CA ALA A 233 -14.81 4.32 4.05
C ALA A 233 -15.93 3.46 4.64
N SER A 234 -15.61 2.42 5.43
CA SER A 234 -16.61 1.59 6.11
C SER A 234 -17.44 2.38 7.13
N VAL A 235 -16.78 3.16 7.99
CA VAL A 235 -17.45 4.03 8.97
C VAL A 235 -18.33 5.07 8.26
N PHE A 236 -17.81 5.69 7.21
CA PHE A 236 -18.57 6.66 6.42
C PHE A 236 -19.79 6.01 5.75
N ALA A 237 -19.66 4.80 5.19
CA ALA A 237 -20.76 4.06 4.58
C ALA A 237 -21.87 3.74 5.60
N VAL A 238 -21.52 3.32 6.81
CA VAL A 238 -22.48 3.04 7.89
C VAL A 238 -23.20 4.32 8.33
N ILE A 239 -22.46 5.41 8.58
CA ILE A 239 -23.05 6.70 8.95
C ILE A 239 -23.99 7.20 7.85
N LEU A 240 -23.56 7.07 6.59
CA LEU A 240 -24.35 7.47 5.45
C LEU A 240 -25.62 6.61 5.29
N ALA A 241 -25.55 5.31 5.53
CA ALA A 241 -26.71 4.42 5.51
C ALA A 241 -27.74 4.81 6.58
N LEU A 242 -27.28 5.13 7.80
CA LEU A 242 -28.12 5.63 8.88
C LEU A 242 -28.73 7.01 8.55
N PHE A 243 -27.93 7.91 7.98
CA PHE A 243 -28.40 9.21 7.54
C PHE A 243 -29.44 9.10 6.43
N ALA A 244 -29.21 8.24 5.44
CA ALA A 244 -30.16 7.95 4.36
C ALA A 244 -31.49 7.39 4.91
N ALA A 245 -31.43 6.51 5.91
CA ALA A 245 -32.62 5.98 6.58
C ALA A 245 -33.43 7.07 7.32
N SER A 246 -32.75 8.04 7.92
CA SER A 246 -33.38 9.18 8.62
C SER A 246 -33.94 10.25 7.66
N SER A 247 -33.30 10.45 6.51
CA SER A 247 -33.66 11.47 5.51
C SER A 247 -34.82 11.04 4.61
N ARG A 248 -34.92 9.75 4.27
CA ARG A 248 -35.87 9.22 3.26
C ARG A 248 -37.35 9.52 3.52
N ASN A 249 -37.76 9.73 4.77
CA ASN A 249 -39.17 9.90 5.16
C ASN A 249 -39.59 11.34 5.50
N LYS A 250 -38.69 12.33 5.38
CA LYS A 250 -38.95 13.69 5.93
C LYS A 250 -39.35 14.74 4.88
N ASP A 251 -38.72 14.78 3.71
CA ASP A 251 -39.03 15.76 2.63
C ASP A 251 -38.51 15.27 1.25
N PRO A 252 -39.13 15.61 0.09
CA PRO A 252 -38.62 15.23 -1.23
C PRO A 252 -37.23 15.82 -1.57
N ASP A 253 -36.90 16.99 -1.01
CA ASP A 253 -35.62 17.68 -1.24
C ASP A 253 -34.50 17.22 -0.28
N ASP A 254 -34.85 16.65 0.89
CA ASP A 254 -33.87 16.14 1.88
C ASP A 254 -33.08 14.94 1.36
N GLY A 255 -33.57 14.28 0.30
CA GLY A 255 -32.95 13.13 -0.32
C GLY A 255 -31.69 13.45 -1.13
N ILE A 256 -31.44 14.70 -1.49
CA ILE A 256 -30.30 15.04 -2.36
C ILE A 256 -28.95 14.92 -1.65
N MET A 257 -28.89 15.26 -0.36
CA MET A 257 -27.64 15.29 0.39
C MET A 257 -27.01 13.90 0.53
N TRP A 258 -27.82 12.90 0.91
CA TRP A 258 -27.28 11.54 1.06
C TRP A 258 -26.92 10.91 -0.29
N LYS A 259 -27.60 11.30 -1.38
CA LYS A 259 -27.26 10.87 -2.75
C LYS A 259 -25.92 11.44 -3.19
N LEU A 260 -25.68 12.72 -2.96
CA LEU A 260 -24.39 13.35 -3.24
C LEU A 260 -23.27 12.71 -2.41
N ALA A 261 -23.54 12.44 -1.12
CA ALA A 261 -22.59 11.73 -0.26
C ALA A 261 -22.35 10.28 -0.73
N ALA A 262 -23.35 9.58 -1.29
CA ALA A 262 -23.19 8.24 -1.84
C ALA A 262 -22.33 8.22 -3.12
N ILE A 263 -22.46 9.26 -3.96
CA ILE A 263 -21.59 9.45 -5.13
C ILE A 263 -20.15 9.71 -4.68
N LEU A 264 -19.96 10.59 -3.68
CA LEU A 264 -18.64 10.84 -3.10
C LEU A 264 -18.02 9.58 -2.49
N LEU A 265 -18.81 8.80 -1.74
CA LEU A 265 -18.38 7.51 -1.20
C LEU A 265 -17.93 6.58 -2.32
N ALA A 266 -18.69 6.49 -3.43
CA ALA A 266 -18.30 5.63 -4.56
C ALA A 266 -16.95 6.05 -5.17
N CYS A 267 -16.66 7.34 -5.29
CA CYS A 267 -15.33 7.81 -5.70
C CYS A 267 -14.25 7.39 -4.69
N GLY A 268 -14.51 7.54 -3.39
CA GLY A 268 -13.59 7.11 -2.33
C GLY A 268 -13.33 5.60 -2.34
N ILE A 269 -14.35 4.77 -2.62
CA ILE A 269 -14.18 3.32 -2.79
C ILE A 269 -13.30 2.99 -3.99
N GLY A 270 -13.39 3.76 -5.08
CA GLY A 270 -12.48 3.65 -6.22
C GLY A 270 -11.02 3.88 -5.81
N TYR A 271 -10.76 4.89 -4.99
CA TYR A 271 -9.44 5.18 -4.44
C TYR A 271 -8.94 4.06 -3.52
N VAL A 272 -9.74 3.60 -2.55
CA VAL A 272 -9.37 2.46 -1.67
C VAL A 272 -9.07 1.19 -2.48
N GLY A 273 -9.83 0.95 -3.55
CA GLY A 273 -9.61 -0.18 -4.45
C GLY A 273 -8.31 -0.08 -5.24
N HIS A 274 -7.90 1.14 -5.63
CA HIS A 274 -6.60 1.40 -6.27
C HIS A 274 -5.44 1.05 -5.34
N GLU A 275 -5.46 1.59 -4.12
CA GLU A 275 -4.45 1.34 -3.09
C GLU A 275 -4.35 -0.17 -2.76
N GLY A 276 -5.49 -0.86 -2.70
CA GLY A 276 -5.51 -2.32 -2.50
C GLY A 276 -4.92 -3.11 -3.67
N GLY A 277 -5.01 -2.58 -4.90
CA GLY A 277 -4.36 -3.15 -6.07
C GLY A 277 -2.85 -2.95 -6.07
N GLU A 278 -2.40 -1.74 -5.75
CA GLU A 278 -0.97 -1.39 -5.63
C GLU A 278 -0.27 -2.23 -4.58
N LEU A 279 -0.89 -2.46 -3.42
CA LEU A 279 -0.34 -3.37 -2.40
C LEU A 279 -0.07 -4.78 -2.91
N HIS A 280 -0.87 -5.27 -3.86
CA HIS A 280 -0.74 -6.66 -4.34
C HIS A 280 0.15 -6.78 -5.57
N TYR A 281 0.19 -5.76 -6.42
CA TYR A 281 0.86 -5.82 -7.72
C TYR A 281 2.06 -4.86 -7.85
N GLY A 282 2.31 -4.01 -6.85
CA GLY A 282 3.34 -2.97 -6.85
C GLY A 282 2.90 -1.69 -7.58
N GLU A 283 3.56 -0.57 -7.28
CA GLU A 283 3.30 0.76 -7.89
C GLU A 283 3.40 0.73 -9.44
N ASP A 284 4.18 -0.20 -9.96
CA ASP A 284 4.47 -0.35 -11.38
C ASP A 284 3.36 -0.99 -12.19
N HIS A 285 2.35 -1.58 -11.53
CA HIS A 285 1.29 -2.32 -12.20
C HIS A 285 0.47 -1.46 -13.18
N TYR A 286 0.33 -0.17 -12.87
CA TYR A 286 -0.45 0.77 -13.67
C TYR A 286 0.41 1.64 -14.61
N LYS A 287 1.70 1.34 -14.81
CA LYS A 287 2.61 2.14 -15.67
C LYS A 287 2.03 2.45 -17.05
N ASP A 288 1.47 1.44 -17.73
CA ASP A 288 0.87 1.63 -19.06
C ASP A 288 -0.41 2.48 -19.01
N ALA A 289 -1.21 2.34 -17.95
CA ALA A 289 -2.40 3.14 -17.74
C ALA A 289 -2.05 4.59 -17.39
N ASN A 290 -1.01 4.80 -16.57
CA ASN A 290 -0.48 6.12 -16.21
C ASN A 290 0.12 6.81 -17.44
N ALA A 291 0.92 6.10 -18.24
CA ALA A 291 1.44 6.59 -19.51
C ALA A 291 0.31 6.95 -20.51
N LEU A 292 -0.77 6.16 -20.54
CA LEU A 292 -1.96 6.48 -21.32
C LEU A 292 -2.63 7.77 -20.81
N ILE A 293 -2.84 7.90 -19.50
CA ILE A 293 -3.44 9.10 -18.90
C ILE A 293 -2.58 10.33 -19.19
N GLU A 294 -1.26 10.25 -19.07
CA GLU A 294 -0.32 11.32 -19.42
C GLU A 294 -0.39 11.70 -20.90
N SER A 295 -0.63 10.74 -21.80
CA SER A 295 -0.84 11.00 -23.22
C SER A 295 -2.11 11.82 -23.51
N PHE A 296 -3.14 11.68 -22.66
CA PHE A 296 -4.40 12.42 -22.77
C PHE A 296 -4.40 13.74 -21.98
N PHE A 297 -3.66 13.80 -20.87
CA PHE A 297 -3.57 14.93 -19.97
C PHE A 297 -2.09 15.20 -19.62
N PRO A 298 -1.31 15.74 -20.56
CA PRO A 298 0.08 16.08 -20.28
C PRO A 298 0.14 17.08 -19.13
N SER A 299 0.79 16.70 -18.04
CA SER A 299 1.04 17.58 -16.91
C SER A 299 2.05 18.64 -17.34
N ASN A 300 1.63 19.91 -17.41
CA ASN A 300 2.54 21.05 -17.60
C ASN A 300 3.31 21.34 -16.30
N ALA A 301 4.04 20.35 -15.79
CA ALA A 301 4.79 20.44 -14.54
C ALA A 301 6.16 19.77 -14.65
N LYS A 302 6.92 20.10 -15.70
CA LYS A 302 8.40 20.11 -15.72
C LYS A 302 8.89 21.20 -16.67
N GLU A 303 8.56 22.45 -16.38
CA GLU A 303 9.30 23.63 -16.85
C GLU A 303 9.93 24.29 -15.61
N ASP A 304 11.01 23.71 -15.10
CA ASP A 304 12.18 24.38 -14.52
C ASP A 304 13.12 23.29 -14.00
N GLY A 305 14.30 23.17 -14.58
CA GLY A 305 15.29 22.17 -14.18
C GLY A 305 16.12 21.53 -15.29
N ASP A 306 16.03 22.01 -16.53
CA ASP A 306 17.13 21.86 -17.49
C ASP A 306 17.55 23.27 -17.94
N ARG A 307 18.44 23.86 -17.16
CA ARG A 307 19.24 24.99 -17.63
C ARG A 307 20.66 24.47 -17.73
N THR A 308 20.97 24.00 -18.94
CA THR A 308 22.30 23.97 -19.51
C THR A 308 23.13 25.16 -19.01
N ILE A 309 24.20 24.86 -18.28
CA ILE A 309 25.33 25.79 -18.11
C ILE A 309 26.39 25.31 -19.10
N ASP A 310 26.17 25.63 -20.37
CA ASP A 310 27.25 25.91 -21.30
C ASP A 310 27.65 27.36 -21.04
N GLU A 311 28.65 27.58 -20.17
CA GLU A 311 29.33 28.87 -20.07
C GLU A 311 30.53 28.86 -21.02
N ASP A 312 30.27 29.18 -22.28
CA ASP A 312 31.25 29.76 -23.19
C ASP A 312 31.33 31.28 -22.95
N ALA A 313 32.46 31.75 -22.44
CA ALA A 313 32.98 33.12 -22.62
C ALA A 313 34.43 33.14 -22.09
N ASP A 314 35.43 33.75 -22.73
CA ASP A 314 35.55 34.52 -23.95
C ASP A 314 37.06 34.85 -24.10
N SER A 315 37.50 35.04 -25.34
CA SER A 315 38.61 35.90 -25.78
C SER A 315 40.07 35.48 -25.54
N GLY A 316 40.86 35.55 -26.62
CA GLY A 316 42.30 35.73 -26.53
C GLY A 316 43.08 35.23 -27.74
N ASP A 317 43.19 36.07 -28.77
CA ASP A 317 44.12 35.95 -29.90
C ASP A 317 45.56 35.59 -29.45
N ASP A 318 46.24 34.76 -30.24
CA ASP A 318 47.54 35.07 -30.88
C ASP A 318 48.28 33.79 -31.30
N ALA A 319 48.43 33.61 -32.61
CA ALA A 319 49.52 32.81 -33.18
C ALA A 319 50.84 33.58 -33.02
N PRO A 320 51.99 32.90 -32.92
CA PRO A 320 52.77 32.82 -34.16
C PRO A 320 53.55 31.52 -34.36
N VAL A 321 53.90 31.36 -35.64
CA VAL A 321 54.83 30.44 -36.29
C VAL A 321 56.26 30.56 -35.76
N SER A 322 56.98 29.44 -35.66
CA SER A 322 58.42 29.37 -36.02
C SER A 322 58.88 27.93 -36.33
N GLU A 323 59.37 27.74 -37.55
CA GLU A 323 60.22 26.64 -38.00
C GLU A 323 61.64 26.74 -37.40
N ASP A 324 62.23 25.61 -37.01
CA ASP A 324 63.66 25.26 -37.09
C ASP A 324 63.73 23.76 -36.68
N GLY A 325 64.39 22.81 -37.33
CA GLY A 325 65.71 22.83 -37.97
C GLY A 325 66.46 21.58 -37.50
N THR A 326 66.40 20.52 -38.32
CA THR A 326 67.43 19.50 -38.58
C THR A 326 68.56 19.24 -37.55
N GLU A 327 68.73 18.01 -37.04
CA GLU A 327 70.01 17.26 -37.15
C GLU A 327 69.92 15.75 -36.78
N ILE A 328 69.89 14.92 -37.83
CA ILE A 328 70.57 13.63 -38.09
C ILE A 328 71.48 12.99 -37.00
N GLN A 329 71.16 11.72 -36.64
CA GLN A 329 71.97 10.45 -36.65
C GLN A 329 73.52 10.54 -36.48
N PRO A 330 74.21 9.51 -35.90
CA PRO A 330 74.07 8.12 -36.36
C PRO A 330 74.40 6.92 -35.43
N LEU A 331 73.90 5.76 -35.90
CA LEU A 331 74.45 4.39 -35.97
C LEU A 331 74.95 3.58 -34.74
N SER A 332 74.23 2.46 -34.54
CA SER A 332 74.66 1.03 -34.54
C SER A 332 75.70 0.51 -33.55
N THR A 333 75.33 -0.53 -32.80
CA THR A 333 75.47 -1.95 -33.21
C THR A 333 74.41 -2.80 -32.55
#